data_AF-A0AAT9PLD9-F1
#
_entry.id   AF-A0AAT9PLD9-F1
#
_cell.length_a   1.000
_cell.length_b   1.000
_cell.length_c   1.000
_cell.angle_alpha   90.00
_cell.angle_beta   90.00
_cell.angle_gamma   90.00
#
_symmetry.space_group_name_H-M   'P 1'
#
loop_
_entity.id
_entity.type
_entity.pdbx_description
1 polymer ?
#
loop_
_entity_poly.entity_id
_entity_poly.type
_entity_poly.pdbx_seq_one_letter_code
_entity_poly.pdbx_strand_id
1 'polypeptide(L)'
;MEMLEDFKVESTKKKIKRRIGKEEWIQRLLIIGMLLAFLIMLVLPLLQLFTQAFYDKDGAFIGVANFSKYFTTPTLVQSLQNTIWISGATTIIAVTLAFAYAYAIARTNVFGKRVFQYIALLPLFAPTMMHGIALTYLFGNQGLVTKGMFGLFEGIQIPLYGPVGIVMAEVMYTFPQAFLILLIAFQGSDYRLYEASNMLGASKTKQFFTVTLPSVKYGLISAMFVVFTLSFTDFGAPKIVGGQYNVLATDVYKQVIGQQNMPMGATVGMILLIPAIFAFAVDRITQRKQANLLSSKSVPYRIINNKKRDVISFVYCSVVTLMIILLFVAVGIAASVKVWPYNMGFTFEHFNFSSLTGDGLEAFKNSVIVSAITAVIGAVLTFMFAYAIEKIDQLQFFRKAGYFFSIVPLAIPGLVLGLGYVFFFSQPTIQIFGLSVTNPFHSLYGTIAVLVLVNIIHFYSVTFVTATTALKKLDREFELVSQSMGIPFYKTFFRVTVPMCLPAILEMVMYYFVNSMVTVSAVVFLYAADFKLAAVSIVNMDDAGNVAPAAAMSVLIVVTNIVVRVVYEWGTKALRNRTSQWQKR
;
A
#
# COMPACT_ATOMS: atom_id res chain seq x y z
N MET A 1 -2.00 80.84 18.39
CA MET A 1 -2.07 80.46 16.95
C MET A 1 -1.18 79.24 16.76
N GLU A 2 -1.45 78.02 17.24
CA GLU A 2 -2.73 77.31 17.38
C GLU A 2 -3.62 77.50 16.15
N MET A 3 -3.39 76.67 15.12
CA MET A 3 -4.39 76.15 14.18
C MET A 3 -3.71 75.29 13.08
N LEU A 4 -2.87 74.32 13.47
CA LEU A 4 -2.41 73.25 12.56
C LEU A 4 -2.48 71.87 13.22
N GLU A 5 -3.41 71.69 14.15
CA GLU A 5 -3.80 70.38 14.67
C GLU A 5 -5.33 70.29 14.57
N ASP A 6 -5.86 69.71 13.49
CA ASP A 6 -7.13 68.96 13.51
C ASP A 6 -7.54 68.44 12.13
N PHE A 7 -6.65 67.67 11.50
CA PHE A 7 -7.08 66.68 10.50
C PHE A 7 -6.52 65.30 10.85
N LYS A 8 -6.87 64.81 12.05
CA LYS A 8 -6.91 63.36 12.28
C LYS A 8 -8.08 62.81 11.48
N VAL A 9 -7.79 62.32 10.27
CA VAL A 9 -8.69 61.40 9.57
C VAL A 9 -8.78 60.16 10.45
N GLU A 10 -9.82 60.12 11.28
CA GLU A 10 -10.19 58.98 12.07
C GLU A 10 -10.63 57.89 11.09
N SER A 11 -9.66 57.10 10.59
CA SER A 11 -9.97 55.95 9.73
C SER A 11 -10.69 54.94 10.61
N THR A 12 -12.01 55.07 10.69
CA THR A 12 -12.87 54.06 11.29
C THR A 12 -12.69 52.85 10.38
N LYS A 13 -11.79 51.93 10.74
CA LYS A 13 -11.71 50.58 10.18
C LYS A 13 -12.98 49.85 10.59
N LYS A 14 -14.11 50.25 10.02
CA LYS A 14 -15.35 49.49 10.04
C LYS A 14 -14.98 48.19 9.35
N LYS A 15 -14.73 47.13 10.14
CA LYS A 15 -14.58 45.77 9.61
C LYS A 15 -15.89 45.46 8.90
N ILE A 16 -15.96 45.77 7.61
CA ILE A 16 -17.05 45.34 6.75
C ILE A 16 -17.01 43.82 6.85
N LYS A 17 -17.95 43.25 7.61
CA LYS A 17 -18.17 41.80 7.65
C LYS A 17 -18.57 41.40 6.24
N ARG A 18 -17.58 41.04 5.41
CA ARG A 18 -17.77 40.48 4.08
C ARG A 18 -18.72 39.29 4.25
N ARG A 19 -19.95 39.42 3.74
CA ARG A 19 -20.91 38.30 3.73
C ARG A 19 -20.26 37.18 2.93
N ILE A 20 -20.14 36.02 3.56
CA ILE A 20 -19.55 34.83 2.96
C ILE A 20 -20.40 34.48 1.73
N GLY A 21 -19.79 34.49 0.55
CA GLY A 21 -20.47 34.14 -0.70
C GLY A 21 -20.91 32.66 -0.70
N LYS A 22 -21.90 32.31 -1.52
CA LYS A 22 -22.37 30.91 -1.67
C LYS A 22 -21.20 29.96 -2.00
N GLU A 23 -20.26 30.41 -2.83
CA GLU A 23 -19.07 29.63 -3.19
C GLU A 23 -18.11 29.40 -2.02
N GLU A 24 -17.87 30.43 -1.21
CA GLU A 24 -17.04 30.34 -0.02
C GLU A 24 -17.64 29.34 0.99
N TRP A 25 -18.97 29.28 1.10
CA TRP A 25 -19.66 28.29 1.92
C TRP A 25 -19.45 26.86 1.44
N ILE A 26 -19.57 26.59 0.14
CA ILE A 26 -19.35 25.25 -0.42
C ILE A 26 -17.89 24.80 -0.20
N GLN A 27 -16.93 25.71 -0.38
CA GLN A 27 -15.52 25.43 -0.11
C GLN A 27 -15.27 25.06 1.35
N ARG A 28 -15.88 25.78 2.29
CA ARG A 28 -15.78 25.47 3.73
C ARG A 28 -16.43 24.14 4.08
N LEU A 29 -17.61 23.85 3.52
CA LEU A 29 -18.30 22.57 3.71
C LEU A 29 -17.45 21.41 3.20
N LEU A 30 -16.73 21.57 2.09
CA LEU A 30 -15.84 20.52 1.58
C LEU A 30 -14.66 20.24 2.53
N ILE A 31 -14.03 21.29 3.09
CA ILE A 31 -12.92 21.14 4.05
C ILE A 31 -13.41 20.53 5.37
N ILE A 32 -14.55 21.00 5.88
CA ILE A 32 -15.15 20.47 7.11
C ILE A 32 -15.59 19.02 6.90
N GLY A 33 -16.26 18.72 5.78
CA GLY A 33 -16.68 17.37 5.42
C GLY A 33 -15.50 16.40 5.31
N MET A 34 -14.38 16.83 4.74
CA MET A 34 -13.13 16.06 4.72
C MET A 34 -12.63 15.74 6.14
N LEU A 35 -12.58 16.74 7.03
CA LEU A 35 -12.13 16.52 8.40
C LEU A 35 -13.06 15.61 9.20
N LEU A 36 -14.38 15.75 8.99
CA LEU A 36 -15.37 14.84 9.58
C LEU A 36 -15.21 13.42 9.05
N ALA A 37 -14.93 13.25 7.75
CA ALA A 37 -14.65 11.95 7.17
C ALA A 37 -13.41 11.31 7.82
N PHE A 38 -12.29 12.04 7.98
CA PHE A 38 -11.13 11.52 8.71
C PHE A 38 -11.41 11.26 10.18
N LEU A 39 -12.21 12.11 10.84
CA LEU A 39 -12.59 11.88 12.23
C LEU A 39 -13.29 10.53 12.39
N ILE A 40 -14.29 10.25 11.53
CA ILE A 40 -15.12 9.04 11.61
C ILE A 40 -14.38 7.80 11.10
N MET A 41 -13.68 7.91 9.98
CA MET A 41 -13.09 6.75 9.30
C MET A 41 -11.67 6.44 9.80
N LEU A 42 -10.97 7.37 10.44
CA LEU A 42 -9.58 7.17 10.88
C LEU A 42 -9.42 7.37 12.38
N VAL A 43 -9.78 8.54 12.90
CA VAL A 43 -9.43 8.93 14.27
C VAL A 43 -10.24 8.13 15.30
N LEU A 44 -11.56 8.03 15.14
CA LEU A 44 -12.43 7.31 16.08
C LEU A 44 -12.12 5.80 16.16
N PRO A 45 -11.94 5.08 15.04
CA PRO A 45 -11.50 3.67 15.08
C PRO A 45 -10.18 3.45 15.82
N LEU A 46 -9.17 4.29 15.56
CA LEU A 46 -7.89 4.20 16.25
C LEU A 46 -7.98 4.58 17.71
N LEU A 47 -8.85 5.54 18.05
CA LEU A 47 -9.11 5.91 19.44
C LEU A 47 -9.76 4.76 20.19
N GLN A 48 -10.69 4.02 19.58
CA GLN A 48 -11.29 2.83 20.20
C GLN A 48 -10.30 1.68 20.35
N LEU A 49 -9.41 1.48 19.38
CA LEU A 49 -8.31 0.54 19.55
C LEU A 49 -7.39 0.94 20.71
N PHE A 50 -7.06 2.23 20.81
CA PHE A 50 -6.23 2.75 21.88
C PHE A 50 -6.91 2.55 23.24
N THR A 51 -8.18 2.90 23.38
CA THR A 51 -8.91 2.74 24.65
C THR A 51 -8.99 1.27 25.04
N GLN A 52 -9.37 0.38 24.12
CA GLN A 52 -9.55 -1.05 24.38
C GLN A 52 -8.30 -1.73 24.96
N ALA A 53 -7.09 -1.22 24.67
CA ALA A 53 -5.85 -1.75 25.22
C ALA A 53 -5.70 -1.57 26.75
N PHE A 54 -6.46 -0.65 27.37
CA PHE A 54 -6.41 -0.34 28.81
C PHE A 54 -7.54 -0.98 29.63
N TYR A 55 -8.44 -1.71 28.98
CA TYR A 55 -9.54 -2.42 29.63
C TYR A 55 -9.27 -3.93 29.67
N ASP A 56 -9.94 -4.65 30.57
CA ASP A 56 -9.96 -6.11 30.56
C ASP A 56 -11.11 -6.66 29.70
N LYS A 57 -11.34 -7.98 29.76
CA LYS A 57 -12.42 -8.63 29.03
C LYS A 57 -13.81 -8.28 29.55
N ASP A 58 -13.91 -7.90 30.82
CA ASP A 58 -15.15 -7.57 31.51
C ASP A 58 -15.49 -6.06 31.42
N GLY A 59 -14.63 -5.28 30.76
CA GLY A 59 -14.81 -3.85 30.56
C GLY A 59 -14.36 -2.99 31.74
N ALA A 60 -13.60 -3.54 32.69
CA ALA A 60 -12.99 -2.78 33.78
C ALA A 60 -11.67 -2.14 33.32
N PHE A 61 -11.44 -0.89 33.75
CA PHE A 61 -10.20 -0.20 33.47
C PHE A 61 -9.06 -0.76 34.33
N ILE A 62 -8.05 -1.35 33.69
CA ILE A 62 -6.91 -2.03 34.35
C ILE A 62 -5.59 -1.29 34.13
N GLY A 63 -5.63 -0.08 33.58
CA GLY A 63 -4.43 0.71 33.27
C GLY A 63 -3.51 -0.01 32.28
N VAL A 64 -2.22 -0.14 32.61
CA VAL A 64 -1.20 -0.72 31.72
C VAL A 64 -0.99 -2.22 31.92
N ALA A 65 -1.88 -2.91 32.64
CA ALA A 65 -1.71 -4.33 32.99
C ALA A 65 -1.62 -5.24 31.76
N ASN A 66 -2.34 -4.95 30.67
CA ASN A 66 -2.21 -5.71 29.42
C ASN A 66 -0.81 -5.58 28.79
N PHE A 67 -0.19 -4.40 28.86
CA PHE A 67 1.18 -4.19 28.38
C PHE A 67 2.19 -4.95 29.26
N SER A 68 2.02 -4.91 30.58
CA SER A 68 2.84 -5.71 31.49
C SER A 68 2.72 -7.21 31.20
N LYS A 69 1.49 -7.71 31.01
CA LYS A 69 1.22 -9.09 30.62
C LYS A 69 1.84 -9.45 29.27
N TYR A 70 1.82 -8.54 28.30
CA TYR A 70 2.47 -8.73 27.02
C TYR A 70 3.98 -8.96 27.18
N PHE A 71 4.68 -8.04 27.87
CA PHE A 71 6.13 -8.11 28.03
C PHE A 71 6.61 -9.22 28.97
N THR A 72 5.72 -9.79 29.78
CA THR A 72 6.03 -10.95 30.64
C THR A 72 5.68 -12.29 30.00
N THR A 73 4.92 -12.30 28.89
CA THR A 73 4.56 -13.52 28.17
C THR A 73 5.66 -13.87 27.14
N PRO A 74 6.44 -14.96 27.33
CA PRO A 74 7.60 -15.23 26.49
C PRO A 74 7.28 -15.39 25.00
N THR A 75 6.13 -16.00 24.68
CA THR A 75 5.70 -16.21 23.29
C THR A 75 5.40 -14.90 22.55
N LEU A 76 4.77 -13.92 23.21
CA LEU A 76 4.46 -12.62 22.62
C LEU A 76 5.73 -11.78 22.41
N VAL A 77 6.66 -11.82 23.36
CA VAL A 77 7.97 -11.16 23.22
C VAL A 77 8.80 -11.81 22.11
N GLN A 78 8.77 -13.14 22.01
CA GLN A 78 9.44 -13.86 20.92
C GLN A 78 8.90 -13.43 19.56
N SER A 79 7.58 -13.26 19.42
CA SER A 79 6.98 -12.78 18.16
C SER A 79 7.42 -11.37 17.79
N LEU A 80 7.62 -10.47 18.76
CA LEU A 80 8.20 -9.14 18.51
C LEU A 80 9.64 -9.25 17.96
N GLN A 81 10.48 -10.07 18.58
CA GLN A 81 11.85 -10.30 18.14
C GLN A 81 11.90 -10.93 16.74
N ASN A 82 11.05 -11.92 16.50
CA ASN A 82 10.87 -12.57 15.21
C ASN A 82 10.47 -11.57 14.14
N THR A 83 9.51 -10.69 14.42
CA THR A 83 9.05 -9.66 13.46
C THR A 83 10.17 -8.70 13.09
N ILE A 84 10.95 -8.22 14.06
CA ILE A 84 12.10 -7.33 13.81
C ILE A 84 13.17 -8.06 12.98
N TRP A 85 13.48 -9.31 13.32
CA TRP A 85 14.48 -10.10 12.61
C TRP A 85 14.07 -10.37 11.16
N ILE A 86 12.83 -10.83 10.95
CA ILE A 86 12.25 -11.07 9.63
C ILE A 86 12.27 -9.79 8.80
N SER A 87 11.77 -8.68 9.36
CA SER A 87 11.73 -7.39 8.66
C SER A 87 13.10 -6.88 8.28
N GLY A 88 14.09 -7.02 9.15
CA GLY A 88 15.48 -6.67 8.86
C GLY A 88 16.08 -7.54 7.76
N ALA A 89 15.93 -8.86 7.85
CA ALA A 89 16.46 -9.81 6.88
C ALA A 89 15.82 -9.61 5.49
N THR A 90 14.49 -9.54 5.42
CA THR A 90 13.73 -9.24 4.21
C THR A 90 14.18 -7.93 3.59
N THR A 91 14.34 -6.87 4.39
CA THR A 91 14.80 -5.56 3.91
C THR A 91 16.17 -5.63 3.25
N ILE A 92 17.15 -6.24 3.91
CA ILE A 92 18.51 -6.34 3.38
C ILE A 92 18.52 -7.12 2.05
N ILE A 93 17.82 -8.25 1.99
CA ILE A 93 17.81 -9.13 0.82
C ILE A 93 17.04 -8.47 -0.33
N ALA A 94 15.80 -8.05 -0.10
CA ALA A 94 14.93 -7.49 -1.13
C ALA A 94 15.51 -6.18 -1.71
N VAL A 95 16.03 -5.28 -0.87
CA VAL A 95 16.62 -4.02 -1.34
C VAL A 95 17.91 -4.28 -2.11
N THR A 96 18.76 -5.21 -1.66
CA THR A 96 19.98 -5.57 -2.40
C THR A 96 19.64 -6.11 -3.79
N LEU A 97 18.69 -7.04 -3.87
CA LEU A 97 18.24 -7.60 -5.15
C LEU A 97 17.60 -6.52 -6.04
N ALA A 98 16.68 -5.73 -5.48
CA ALA A 98 16.01 -4.65 -6.21
C ALA A 98 16.98 -3.56 -6.66
N PHE A 99 18.03 -3.26 -5.89
CA PHE A 99 19.07 -2.30 -6.25
C PHE A 99 19.88 -2.78 -7.45
N ALA A 100 20.36 -4.02 -7.41
CA ALA A 100 21.08 -4.61 -8.53
C ALA A 100 20.20 -4.68 -9.79
N TYR A 101 18.93 -5.04 -9.62
CA TYR A 101 17.97 -5.13 -10.73
C TYR A 101 17.64 -3.76 -11.32
N ALA A 102 17.35 -2.76 -10.47
CA ALA A 102 17.13 -1.39 -10.90
C ALA A 102 18.37 -0.79 -11.57
N TYR A 103 19.57 -1.07 -11.04
CA TYR A 103 20.83 -0.67 -11.66
C TYR A 103 21.01 -1.29 -13.05
N ALA A 104 20.78 -2.60 -13.20
CA ALA A 104 20.84 -3.28 -14.48
C ALA A 104 19.89 -2.64 -15.52
N ILE A 105 18.64 -2.41 -15.13
CA ILE A 105 17.64 -1.81 -16.02
C ILE A 105 17.98 -0.35 -16.37
N ALA A 106 18.45 0.45 -15.40
CA ALA A 106 18.71 1.88 -15.59
C ALA A 106 20.07 2.20 -16.24
N ARG A 107 21.10 1.38 -16.02
CA ARG A 107 22.50 1.73 -16.35
C ARG A 107 23.17 0.85 -17.41
N THR A 108 22.54 -0.23 -17.86
CA THR A 108 23.15 -1.18 -18.81
C THR A 108 22.25 -1.43 -20.02
N ASN A 109 22.77 -1.99 -21.11
CA ASN A 109 21.99 -2.22 -22.34
C ASN A 109 21.34 -3.61 -22.35
N VAL A 110 20.63 -3.95 -21.28
CA VAL A 110 19.85 -5.20 -21.21
C VAL A 110 18.82 -5.24 -22.35
N PHE A 111 18.80 -6.33 -23.11
CA PHE A 111 17.76 -6.57 -24.11
C PHE A 111 16.42 -6.89 -23.42
N GLY A 112 15.31 -6.29 -23.88
CA GLY A 112 13.98 -6.58 -23.32
C GLY A 112 13.63 -5.88 -22.00
N LYS A 113 14.25 -4.73 -21.67
CA LYS A 113 14.02 -3.99 -20.40
C LYS A 113 12.55 -3.84 -19.98
N ARG A 114 11.66 -3.58 -20.95
CA ARG A 114 10.22 -3.43 -20.67
C ARG A 114 9.61 -4.71 -20.12
N VAL A 115 9.97 -5.86 -20.70
CA VAL A 115 9.49 -7.18 -20.24
C VAL A 115 9.95 -7.44 -18.80
N PHE A 116 11.24 -7.18 -18.53
CA PHE A 116 11.80 -7.25 -17.18
C PHE A 116 11.11 -6.30 -16.19
N GLN A 117 10.78 -5.08 -16.61
CA GLN A 117 10.01 -4.14 -15.79
C GLN A 117 8.61 -4.66 -15.48
N TYR A 118 7.86 -5.14 -16.48
CA TYR A 118 6.49 -5.63 -16.27
C TYR A 118 6.46 -6.88 -15.38
N ILE A 119 7.35 -7.86 -15.59
CA ILE A 119 7.42 -9.06 -14.76
C ILE A 119 7.82 -8.71 -13.33
N ALA A 120 8.74 -7.75 -13.14
CA ALA A 120 9.14 -7.31 -11.81
C ALA A 120 7.96 -6.72 -11.00
N LEU A 121 6.92 -6.20 -11.66
CA LEU A 121 5.71 -5.66 -11.03
C LEU A 121 4.61 -6.69 -10.82
N LEU A 122 4.74 -7.88 -11.40
CA LEU A 122 3.74 -8.94 -11.32
C LEU A 122 3.35 -9.34 -9.87
N PRO A 123 4.28 -9.39 -8.89
CA PRO A 123 3.93 -9.66 -7.48
C PRO A 123 2.94 -8.67 -6.87
N LEU A 124 2.80 -7.43 -7.38
CA LEU A 124 1.84 -6.45 -6.86
C LEU A 124 0.37 -6.84 -7.09
N PHE A 125 0.10 -7.76 -8.02
CA PHE A 125 -1.26 -8.19 -8.34
C PHE A 125 -1.71 -9.40 -7.51
N ALA A 126 -0.80 -10.00 -6.73
CA ALA A 126 -1.03 -11.21 -5.96
C ALA A 126 -1.12 -10.93 -4.45
N PRO A 127 -1.99 -11.63 -3.71
CA PRO A 127 -1.99 -11.58 -2.25
C PRO A 127 -0.70 -12.13 -1.67
N THR A 128 -0.27 -11.57 -0.54
CA THR A 128 0.98 -12.00 0.12
C THR A 128 0.95 -13.48 0.45
N MET A 129 -0.22 -14.00 0.85
CA MET A 129 -0.47 -15.43 1.04
C MET A 129 -0.18 -16.28 -0.20
N MET A 130 -0.48 -15.79 -1.42
CA MET A 130 -0.19 -16.53 -2.64
C MET A 130 1.30 -16.84 -2.78
N HIS A 131 2.18 -15.92 -2.38
CA HIS A 131 3.62 -16.14 -2.39
C HIS A 131 4.02 -17.27 -1.43
N GLY A 132 3.41 -17.32 -0.25
CA GLY A 132 3.57 -18.44 0.69
C GLY A 132 3.08 -19.77 0.10
N ILE A 133 1.87 -19.79 -0.47
CA ILE A 133 1.27 -20.99 -1.10
C ILE A 133 2.16 -21.48 -2.26
N ALA A 134 2.64 -20.55 -3.10
CA ALA A 134 3.56 -20.86 -4.20
C ALA A 134 4.83 -21.55 -3.70
N LEU A 135 5.42 -21.01 -2.64
CA LEU A 135 6.61 -21.59 -2.03
C LEU A 135 6.32 -22.94 -1.39
N THR A 136 5.15 -23.17 -0.81
CA THR A 136 4.74 -24.50 -0.31
C THR A 136 4.73 -25.55 -1.42
N TYR A 137 4.22 -25.21 -2.61
CA TYR A 137 4.23 -26.12 -3.76
C TYR A 137 5.61 -26.29 -4.41
N LEU A 138 6.52 -25.33 -4.26
CA LEU A 138 7.89 -25.45 -4.78
C LEU A 138 8.85 -26.14 -3.81
N PHE A 139 8.87 -25.69 -2.55
CA PHE A 139 9.89 -26.02 -1.55
C PHE A 139 9.33 -26.70 -0.30
N GLY A 140 8.02 -26.95 -0.21
CA GLY A 140 7.45 -27.71 0.90
C GLY A 140 7.92 -29.17 0.90
N ASN A 141 7.47 -29.96 1.88
CA ASN A 141 7.88 -31.36 2.06
C ASN A 141 7.62 -32.24 0.81
N GLN A 142 6.61 -31.89 0.01
CA GLN A 142 6.25 -32.52 -1.26
C GLN A 142 6.36 -31.54 -2.43
N GLY A 143 7.22 -30.53 -2.31
CA GLY A 143 7.38 -29.48 -3.31
C GLY A 143 8.10 -29.96 -4.57
N LEU A 144 7.83 -29.26 -5.68
CA LEU A 144 8.43 -29.57 -6.98
C LEU A 144 9.96 -29.58 -6.92
N VAL A 145 10.58 -28.58 -6.29
CA VAL A 145 12.04 -28.46 -6.16
C VAL A 145 12.57 -29.41 -5.09
N THR A 146 11.84 -29.56 -3.98
CA THR A 146 12.21 -30.48 -2.89
C THR A 146 12.29 -31.94 -3.34
N LYS A 147 11.43 -32.33 -4.29
CA LYS A 147 11.43 -33.66 -4.92
C LYS A 147 12.18 -33.72 -6.24
N GLY A 148 12.94 -32.68 -6.60
CA GLY A 148 13.77 -32.67 -7.81
C GLY A 148 12.97 -32.86 -9.09
N MET A 149 11.90 -32.08 -9.24
CA MET A 149 10.88 -32.23 -10.28
C MET A 149 10.29 -33.65 -10.34
N PHE A 150 9.94 -34.19 -9.17
CA PHE A 150 9.39 -35.54 -9.01
C PHE A 150 10.32 -36.65 -9.48
N GLY A 151 11.62 -36.53 -9.19
CA GLY A 151 12.63 -37.57 -9.44
C GLY A 151 13.42 -37.40 -10.74
N LEU A 152 13.27 -36.29 -11.47
CA LEU A 152 14.11 -35.96 -12.63
C LEU A 152 15.52 -35.51 -12.23
N PHE A 153 15.66 -34.90 -11.05
CA PHE A 153 16.93 -34.42 -10.49
C PHE A 153 17.01 -34.72 -8.98
N GLU A 154 18.18 -34.53 -8.38
CA GLU A 154 18.29 -34.52 -6.92
C GLU A 154 17.50 -33.34 -6.34
N GLY A 155 16.66 -33.63 -5.36
CA GLY A 155 15.83 -32.63 -4.69
C GLY A 155 16.62 -31.77 -3.72
N ILE A 156 16.25 -30.49 -3.59
CA ILE A 156 16.88 -29.56 -2.65
C ILE A 156 15.94 -29.35 -1.46
N GLN A 157 16.36 -29.79 -0.28
CA GLN A 157 15.58 -29.63 0.95
C GLN A 157 15.89 -28.26 1.59
N ILE A 158 14.95 -27.33 1.43
CA ILE A 158 14.98 -26.04 2.12
C ILE A 158 14.01 -26.12 3.30
N PRO A 159 14.39 -25.71 4.53
CA PRO A 159 13.48 -25.64 5.66
C PRO A 159 12.47 -24.50 5.46
N LEU A 160 11.46 -24.76 4.62
CA LEU A 160 10.51 -23.74 4.19
C LEU A 160 9.71 -23.19 5.37
N TYR A 161 9.16 -24.08 6.20
CA TYR A 161 8.30 -23.67 7.30
C TYR A 161 9.12 -23.02 8.43
N GLY A 162 8.85 -21.75 8.69
CA GLY A 162 9.58 -20.93 9.66
C GLY A 162 10.24 -19.72 9.00
N PRO A 163 11.36 -19.21 9.55
CA PRO A 163 11.90 -17.90 9.15
C PRO A 163 12.32 -17.83 7.68
N VAL A 164 12.82 -18.93 7.10
CA VAL A 164 13.30 -18.95 5.71
C VAL A 164 12.16 -18.78 4.72
N GLY A 165 11.04 -19.49 4.89
CA GLY A 165 9.87 -19.33 4.04
C GLY A 165 9.26 -17.95 4.12
N ILE A 166 9.16 -17.39 5.33
CA ILE A 166 8.66 -16.03 5.54
C ILE A 166 9.51 -15.02 4.76
N VAL A 167 10.83 -15.05 4.94
CA VAL A 167 11.75 -14.14 4.24
C VAL A 167 11.64 -14.31 2.72
N MET A 168 11.59 -15.54 2.20
CA MET A 168 11.45 -15.78 0.76
C MET A 168 10.14 -15.19 0.21
N ALA A 169 9.01 -15.41 0.90
CA ALA A 169 7.71 -14.91 0.48
C ALA A 169 7.67 -13.37 0.54
N GLU A 170 8.16 -12.78 1.62
CA GLU A 170 8.17 -11.33 1.78
C GLU A 170 9.16 -10.62 0.85
N VAL A 171 10.29 -11.23 0.52
CA VAL A 171 11.22 -10.68 -0.48
C VAL A 171 10.50 -10.58 -1.82
N MET A 172 9.75 -11.59 -2.24
CA MET A 172 8.97 -11.55 -3.48
C MET A 172 7.86 -10.50 -3.44
N TYR A 173 7.16 -10.41 -2.31
CA TYR A 173 6.10 -9.43 -2.09
C TYR A 173 6.61 -7.97 -2.12
N THR A 174 7.77 -7.70 -1.51
CA THR A 174 8.30 -6.34 -1.32
C THR A 174 9.28 -5.90 -2.41
N PHE A 175 9.74 -6.83 -3.25
CA PHE A 175 10.62 -6.56 -4.39
C PHE A 175 10.11 -5.49 -5.35
N PRO A 176 8.84 -5.52 -5.85
CA PRO A 176 8.38 -4.52 -6.81
C PRO A 176 8.40 -3.09 -6.28
N GLN A 177 8.06 -2.89 -5.01
CA GLN A 177 8.04 -1.58 -4.37
C GLN A 177 9.47 -1.03 -4.23
N ALA A 178 10.41 -1.86 -3.77
CA ALA A 178 11.83 -1.50 -3.71
C ALA A 178 12.39 -1.18 -5.10
N PHE A 179 12.06 -2.02 -6.09
CA PHE A 179 12.49 -1.86 -7.47
C PHE A 179 12.01 -0.54 -8.07
N LEU A 180 10.74 -0.17 -7.89
CA LEU A 180 10.18 1.09 -8.40
C LEU A 180 10.87 2.31 -7.78
N ILE A 181 11.04 2.32 -6.46
CA ILE A 181 11.68 3.43 -5.75
C ILE A 181 13.13 3.62 -6.24
N LEU A 182 13.88 2.52 -6.35
CA LEU A 182 15.27 2.54 -6.78
C LEU A 182 15.42 2.88 -8.26
N LEU A 183 14.53 2.37 -9.12
CA LEU A 183 14.52 2.71 -10.54
C LEU A 183 14.31 4.21 -10.76
N ILE A 184 13.35 4.81 -10.05
CA ILE A 184 13.10 6.26 -10.09
C ILE A 184 14.33 7.03 -9.59
N ALA A 185 14.96 6.58 -8.50
CA ALA A 185 16.17 7.20 -7.97
C ALA A 185 17.34 7.16 -8.99
N PHE A 186 17.55 6.03 -9.67
CA PHE A 186 18.56 5.92 -10.71
C PHE A 186 18.26 6.79 -11.94
N GLN A 187 17.00 6.90 -12.34
CA GLN A 187 16.59 7.74 -13.47
C GLN A 187 16.72 9.23 -13.16
N GLY A 188 16.56 9.63 -11.90
CA GLY A 188 16.66 11.01 -11.45
C GLY A 188 18.09 11.55 -11.29
N SER A 189 19.12 10.70 -11.38
CA SER A 189 20.51 11.13 -11.19
C SER A 189 21.04 11.94 -12.39
N ASP A 190 21.80 13.00 -12.13
CA ASP A 190 22.43 13.80 -13.20
C ASP A 190 23.64 13.08 -13.82
N TYR A 191 23.59 12.87 -15.15
CA TYR A 191 24.67 12.26 -15.91
C TYR A 191 25.97 13.08 -15.89
N ARG A 192 25.90 14.40 -15.72
CA ARG A 192 27.09 15.29 -15.73
C ARG A 192 28.11 14.91 -14.66
N LEU A 193 27.65 14.37 -13.53
CA LEU A 193 28.53 13.89 -12.46
C LEU A 193 29.37 12.68 -12.92
N TYR A 194 28.83 11.85 -13.81
CA TYR A 194 29.54 10.71 -14.39
C TYR A 194 30.56 11.16 -15.43
N GLU A 195 30.23 12.17 -16.23
CA GLU A 195 31.17 12.78 -17.18
C GLU A 195 32.35 13.40 -16.43
N ALA A 196 32.09 14.24 -15.43
CA ALA A 196 33.13 14.84 -14.59
C ALA A 196 34.01 13.77 -13.92
N SER A 197 33.39 12.72 -13.38
CA SER A 197 34.12 11.58 -12.79
C SER A 197 35.00 10.84 -13.80
N ASN A 198 34.56 10.69 -15.05
CA ASN A 198 35.37 10.06 -16.10
C ASN A 198 36.52 10.99 -16.53
N MET A 199 36.29 12.30 -16.64
CA MET A 199 37.31 13.29 -16.99
C MET A 199 38.42 13.38 -15.93
N LEU A 200 38.07 13.19 -14.65
CA LEU A 200 39.02 13.12 -13.54
C LEU A 200 39.75 11.77 -13.43
N GLY A 201 39.54 10.84 -14.36
CA GLY A 201 40.21 9.53 -14.38
C GLY A 201 39.78 8.58 -13.24
N ALA A 202 38.61 8.80 -12.62
CA ALA A 202 38.16 7.93 -11.54
C ALA A 202 37.80 6.52 -12.08
N SER A 203 38.28 5.49 -11.38
CA SER A 203 37.92 4.10 -11.68
C SER A 203 36.41 3.85 -11.52
N LYS A 204 35.86 2.83 -12.17
CA LYS A 204 34.42 2.51 -12.09
C LYS A 204 33.95 2.17 -10.68
N THR A 205 34.79 1.53 -9.87
CA THR A 205 34.51 1.29 -8.44
C THR A 205 34.45 2.59 -7.66
N LYS A 206 35.42 3.50 -7.88
CA LYS A 206 35.40 4.83 -7.24
C LYS A 206 34.15 5.61 -7.66
N GLN A 207 33.85 5.67 -8.96
CA GLN A 207 32.64 6.29 -9.51
C GLN A 207 31.34 5.70 -8.92
N PHE A 208 31.31 4.39 -8.64
CA PHE A 208 30.17 3.77 -7.97
C PHE A 208 29.98 4.32 -6.55
N PHE A 209 31.01 4.29 -5.71
CA PHE A 209 30.91 4.72 -4.31
C PHE A 209 30.86 6.24 -4.11
N THR A 210 31.41 7.05 -5.02
CA THR A 210 31.46 8.51 -4.87
C THR A 210 30.40 9.26 -5.67
N VAL A 211 29.89 8.69 -6.76
CA VAL A 211 28.88 9.33 -7.61
C VAL A 211 27.57 8.54 -7.56
N THR A 212 27.62 7.24 -7.89
CA THR A 212 26.40 6.45 -8.10
C THR A 212 25.62 6.27 -6.81
N LEU A 213 26.23 5.66 -5.79
CA LEU A 213 25.58 5.36 -4.51
C LEU A 213 25.14 6.65 -3.78
N PRO A 214 25.96 7.72 -3.67
CA PRO A 214 25.52 8.97 -3.06
C PRO A 214 24.37 9.66 -3.81
N SER A 215 24.30 9.52 -5.14
CA SER A 215 23.21 10.11 -5.93
C SER A 215 21.85 9.46 -5.67
N VAL A 216 21.83 8.18 -5.28
CA VAL A 216 20.60 7.43 -5.02
C VAL A 216 20.34 7.16 -3.53
N LYS A 217 21.18 7.67 -2.63
CA LYS A 217 21.16 7.33 -1.19
C LYS A 217 19.79 7.54 -0.51
N TYR A 218 19.08 8.60 -0.86
CA TYR A 218 17.76 8.86 -0.27
C TYR A 218 16.69 7.91 -0.82
N GLY A 219 16.79 7.53 -2.10
CA GLY A 219 15.93 6.50 -2.68
C GLY A 219 16.22 5.13 -2.07
N LEU A 220 17.49 4.83 -1.78
CA LEU A 220 17.90 3.60 -1.09
C LEU A 220 17.34 3.54 0.34
N ILE A 221 17.50 4.62 1.11
CA ILE A 221 16.96 4.70 2.48
C ILE A 221 15.42 4.59 2.44
N SER A 222 14.75 5.26 1.51
CA SER A 222 13.30 5.15 1.35
C SER A 222 12.86 3.73 1.01
N ALA A 223 13.53 3.07 0.07
CA ALA A 223 13.25 1.67 -0.26
C ALA A 223 13.42 0.75 0.96
N MET A 224 14.46 0.95 1.78
CA MET A 224 14.67 0.18 3.01
C MET A 224 13.51 0.33 4.00
N PHE A 225 13.07 1.57 4.28
CA PHE A 225 11.96 1.79 5.22
C PHE A 225 10.61 1.31 4.69
N VAL A 226 10.36 1.44 3.38
CA VAL A 226 9.15 0.90 2.75
C VAL A 226 9.12 -0.61 2.84
N VAL A 227 10.20 -1.31 2.47
CA VAL A 227 10.28 -2.77 2.57
C VAL A 227 10.15 -3.23 4.02
N PHE A 228 10.87 -2.57 4.94
CA PHE A 228 10.78 -2.88 6.36
C PHE A 228 9.35 -2.76 6.87
N THR A 229 8.65 -1.67 6.54
CA THR A 229 7.27 -1.44 6.99
C THR A 229 6.31 -2.48 6.40
N LEU A 230 6.44 -2.80 5.11
CA LEU A 230 5.59 -3.78 4.43
C LEU A 230 5.76 -5.19 5.01
N SER A 231 7.00 -5.59 5.31
CA SER A 231 7.32 -6.88 5.94
C SER A 231 6.90 -6.92 7.41
N PHE A 232 7.22 -5.87 8.19
CA PHE A 232 6.88 -5.77 9.62
C PHE A 232 5.37 -5.89 9.89
N THR A 233 4.56 -5.45 8.93
CA THR A 233 3.10 -5.42 9.04
C THR A 233 2.41 -6.54 8.26
N ASP A 234 3.16 -7.39 7.55
CA ASP A 234 2.55 -8.46 6.75
C ASP A 234 2.01 -9.56 7.65
N PHE A 235 0.80 -10.00 7.30
CA PHE A 235 0.11 -11.11 7.93
C PHE A 235 0.16 -12.34 7.04
N GLY A 236 0.03 -12.16 5.72
CA GLY A 236 -0.29 -13.25 4.82
C GLY A 236 0.86 -14.23 4.62
N ALA A 237 2.07 -13.76 4.32
CA ALA A 237 3.20 -14.67 4.17
C ALA A 237 3.53 -15.43 5.47
N PRO A 238 3.68 -14.78 6.64
CA PRO A 238 3.87 -15.48 7.91
C PRO A 238 2.79 -16.49 8.26
N LYS A 239 1.54 -16.20 7.90
CA LYS A 239 0.42 -17.11 8.17
C LYS A 239 0.57 -18.44 7.43
N ILE A 240 0.96 -18.43 6.16
CA ILE A 240 1.04 -19.64 5.32
C ILE A 240 2.33 -20.43 5.57
N VAL A 241 3.49 -19.76 5.58
CA VAL A 241 4.80 -20.43 5.62
C VAL A 241 5.52 -20.31 6.97
N GLY A 242 4.94 -19.62 7.96
CA GLY A 242 5.59 -19.43 9.26
C GLY A 242 5.57 -20.68 10.16
N GLY A 243 4.63 -21.60 9.98
CA GLY A 243 4.51 -22.80 10.83
C GLY A 243 4.37 -22.42 12.31
N GLN A 244 5.33 -22.83 13.14
CA GLN A 244 5.37 -22.48 14.58
C GLN A 244 6.07 -21.13 14.86
N TYR A 245 6.69 -20.52 13.85
CA TYR A 245 7.42 -19.26 13.98
C TYR A 245 6.46 -18.08 13.87
N ASN A 246 6.01 -17.58 15.03
CA ASN A 246 5.04 -16.50 15.09
C ASN A 246 5.69 -15.13 14.93
N VAL A 247 4.97 -14.23 14.27
CA VAL A 247 5.24 -12.78 14.20
C VAL A 247 4.08 -12.02 14.83
N LEU A 248 4.27 -10.73 15.10
CA LEU A 248 3.26 -9.87 15.74
C LEU A 248 1.92 -9.93 15.01
N ALA A 249 1.94 -9.83 13.68
CA ALA A 249 0.74 -9.88 12.86
C ALA A 249 -0.06 -11.17 13.07
N THR A 250 0.61 -12.32 13.15
CA THR A 250 -0.05 -13.61 13.42
C THR A 250 -0.55 -13.74 14.86
N ASP A 251 0.14 -13.11 15.82
CA ASP A 251 -0.31 -13.08 17.21
C ASP A 251 -1.56 -12.24 17.40
N VAL A 252 -1.67 -11.10 16.70
CA VAL A 252 -2.91 -10.31 16.68
C VAL A 252 -4.09 -11.19 16.24
N TYR A 253 -3.93 -11.92 15.13
CA TYR A 253 -4.96 -12.85 14.64
C TYR A 253 -5.28 -13.95 15.66
N LYS A 254 -4.27 -14.58 16.24
CA LYS A 254 -4.46 -15.63 17.26
C LYS A 254 -5.16 -15.12 18.51
N GLN A 255 -4.82 -13.93 18.99
CA GLN A 255 -5.47 -13.32 20.16
C GLN A 255 -6.93 -13.01 19.86
N VAL A 256 -7.23 -12.41 18.71
CA VAL A 256 -8.57 -11.89 18.40
C VAL A 256 -9.50 -12.98 17.88
N ILE A 257 -9.09 -13.74 16.86
CA ILE A 257 -9.92 -14.78 16.26
C ILE A 257 -9.79 -16.10 17.03
N GLY A 258 -8.56 -16.49 17.39
CA GLY A 258 -8.31 -17.77 18.05
C GLY A 258 -8.72 -17.82 19.52
N GLN A 259 -8.40 -16.78 20.30
CA GLN A 259 -8.59 -16.75 21.75
C GLN A 259 -9.70 -15.79 22.22
N GLN A 260 -10.34 -15.08 21.28
CA GLN A 260 -11.35 -14.04 21.55
C GLN A 260 -10.90 -13.02 22.62
N ASN A 261 -9.61 -12.73 22.64
CA ASN A 261 -8.97 -11.83 23.58
C ASN A 261 -8.79 -10.46 22.95
N MET A 262 -9.90 -9.74 22.81
CA MET A 262 -9.97 -8.42 22.19
C MET A 262 -9.03 -7.40 22.84
N PRO A 263 -8.94 -7.27 24.19
CA PRO A 263 -8.05 -6.30 24.82
C PRO A 263 -6.57 -6.57 24.54
N MET A 264 -6.14 -7.84 24.64
CA MET A 264 -4.77 -8.20 24.29
C MET A 264 -4.49 -7.98 22.80
N GLY A 265 -5.45 -8.29 21.92
CA GLY A 265 -5.37 -7.96 20.50
C GLY A 265 -5.14 -6.47 20.24
N ALA A 266 -5.85 -5.60 20.95
CA ALA A 266 -5.65 -4.15 20.91
C ALA A 266 -4.25 -3.75 21.40
N THR A 267 -3.75 -4.35 22.48
CA THR A 267 -2.39 -4.14 22.99
C THR A 267 -1.32 -4.52 21.96
N VAL A 268 -1.42 -5.71 21.36
CA VAL A 268 -0.49 -6.13 20.30
C VAL A 268 -0.59 -5.20 19.09
N GLY A 269 -1.79 -4.79 18.70
CA GLY A 269 -2.01 -3.80 17.62
C GLY A 269 -1.36 -2.44 17.91
N MET A 270 -1.43 -1.94 19.14
CA MET A 270 -0.74 -0.73 19.58
C MET A 270 0.79 -0.87 19.51
N ILE A 271 1.32 -2.02 19.89
CA ILE A 271 2.77 -2.30 19.80
C ILE A 271 3.21 -2.33 18.34
N LEU A 272 2.39 -2.90 17.45
CA LEU A 272 2.64 -2.98 16.02
C LEU A 272 2.69 -1.58 15.36
N LEU A 273 1.95 -0.60 15.89
CA LEU A 273 2.01 0.80 15.41
C LEU A 273 3.34 1.50 15.64
N ILE A 274 4.05 1.22 16.75
CA ILE A 274 5.21 2.02 17.17
C ILE A 274 6.32 1.97 16.10
N PRO A 275 6.79 0.79 15.63
CA PRO A 275 7.83 0.73 14.61
C PRO A 275 7.34 1.19 13.24
N ALA A 276 6.07 0.97 12.90
CA ALA A 276 5.48 1.42 11.64
C ALA A 276 5.47 2.96 11.54
N ILE A 277 5.05 3.66 12.61
CA ILE A 277 5.07 5.12 12.68
C ILE A 277 6.51 5.66 12.63
N PHE A 278 7.44 5.00 13.34
CA PHE A 278 8.85 5.39 13.32
C PHE A 278 9.46 5.25 11.90
N ALA A 279 9.29 4.10 11.26
CA ALA A 279 9.76 3.84 9.91
C ALA A 279 9.16 4.84 8.91
N PHE A 280 7.86 5.09 9.03
CA PHE A 280 7.15 6.08 8.22
C PHE A 280 7.69 7.51 8.40
N ALA A 281 7.96 7.93 9.64
CA ALA A 281 8.49 9.25 9.92
C ALA A 281 9.88 9.44 9.28
N VAL A 282 10.74 8.43 9.36
CA VAL A 282 12.08 8.48 8.74
C VAL A 282 11.99 8.49 7.22
N ASP A 283 11.14 7.64 6.63
CA ASP A 283 10.89 7.64 5.18
C ASP A 283 10.42 9.02 4.71
N ARG A 284 9.49 9.65 5.44
CA ARG A 284 8.95 10.96 5.08
C ARG A 284 10.01 12.07 5.10
N ILE A 285 10.90 12.06 6.07
CA ILE A 285 12.02 13.01 6.16
C ILE A 285 12.99 12.79 4.99
N THR A 286 13.25 11.53 4.65
CA THR A 286 14.17 11.12 3.58
C THR A 286 13.65 11.53 2.20
N GLN A 287 12.36 11.26 1.92
CA GLN A 287 11.71 11.61 0.66
C GLN A 287 11.71 13.12 0.39
N ARG A 288 11.53 13.95 1.43
CA ARG A 288 11.63 15.42 1.29
C ARG A 288 13.03 15.87 0.86
N LYS A 289 14.09 15.22 1.37
CA LYS A 289 15.47 15.51 0.97
C LYS A 289 15.76 15.01 -0.45
N GLN A 290 15.19 13.87 -0.86
CA GLN A 290 15.32 13.34 -2.22
C GLN A 290 14.73 14.28 -3.27
N ALA A 291 13.53 14.82 -3.01
CA ALA A 291 12.88 15.76 -3.92
C ALA A 291 13.75 17.01 -4.18
N ASN A 292 14.53 17.45 -3.19
CA ASN A 292 15.43 18.61 -3.33
C ASN A 292 16.69 18.31 -4.17
N LEU A 293 17.07 17.04 -4.37
CA LEU A 293 18.19 16.67 -5.24
C LEU A 293 17.80 16.61 -6.72
N LEU A 294 16.52 16.46 -7.03
CA LEU A 294 16.02 16.44 -8.40
C LEU A 294 15.99 17.88 -8.93
N SER A 295 17.13 18.32 -9.46
CA SER A 295 17.22 19.58 -10.20
C SER A 295 16.52 19.42 -11.54
N SER A 296 15.71 20.41 -11.93
CA SER A 296 15.08 20.49 -13.26
C SER A 296 16.08 20.55 -14.42
N LYS A 297 17.39 20.68 -14.12
CA LYS A 297 18.51 20.71 -15.07
C LYS A 297 19.30 19.40 -15.15
N SER A 298 18.83 18.30 -14.55
CA SER A 298 19.54 17.01 -14.61
C SER A 298 19.53 16.45 -16.03
N VAL A 299 20.69 15.93 -16.48
CA VAL A 299 20.81 15.30 -17.80
C VAL A 299 20.56 13.79 -17.67
N PRO A 300 19.70 13.19 -18.53
CA PRO A 300 19.48 11.74 -18.51
C PRO A 300 20.77 10.95 -18.70
N TYR A 301 20.87 9.80 -18.03
CA TYR A 301 22.04 8.94 -18.10
C TYR A 301 22.28 8.38 -19.50
N ARG A 302 23.48 8.60 -20.06
CA ARG A 302 23.91 7.99 -21.31
C ARG A 302 24.59 6.65 -21.05
N ILE A 303 24.00 5.57 -21.57
CA ILE A 303 24.55 4.21 -21.38
C ILE A 303 25.76 4.01 -22.30
N ILE A 304 26.91 3.72 -21.69
CA ILE A 304 28.13 3.32 -22.40
C ILE A 304 28.05 1.82 -22.73
N ASN A 305 28.34 1.42 -23.97
CA ASN A 305 28.30 0.02 -24.40
C ASN A 305 29.38 -0.81 -23.69
N ASN A 306 28.99 -1.92 -23.06
CA ASN A 306 29.93 -2.90 -22.52
C ASN A 306 29.29 -4.30 -22.53
N LYS A 307 29.66 -5.12 -23.53
CA LYS A 307 29.06 -6.43 -23.76
C LYS A 307 29.11 -7.35 -22.52
N LYS A 308 30.23 -7.39 -21.79
CA LYS A 308 30.37 -8.25 -20.60
C LYS A 308 29.40 -7.84 -19.49
N ARG A 309 29.35 -6.54 -19.17
CA ARG A 309 28.43 -5.98 -18.17
C ARG A 309 26.98 -6.21 -18.57
N ASP A 310 26.66 -5.99 -19.84
CA ASP A 310 25.30 -6.08 -20.37
C ASP A 310 24.80 -7.54 -20.34
N VAL A 311 25.67 -8.52 -20.64
CA VAL A 311 25.36 -9.96 -20.52
C VAL A 311 25.14 -10.36 -19.05
N ILE A 312 26.05 -9.97 -18.14
CA ILE A 312 25.89 -10.27 -16.70
C ILE A 312 24.58 -9.68 -16.17
N SER A 313 24.28 -8.45 -16.56
CA SER A 313 23.03 -7.77 -16.18
C SER A 313 21.80 -8.50 -16.75
N PHE A 314 21.86 -8.95 -18.00
CA PHE A 314 20.79 -9.72 -18.63
C PHE A 314 20.56 -11.06 -17.94
N VAL A 315 21.62 -11.83 -17.65
CA VAL A 315 21.53 -13.11 -16.93
C VAL A 315 20.92 -12.89 -15.55
N TYR A 316 21.40 -11.90 -14.80
CA TYR A 316 20.85 -11.56 -13.49
C TYR A 316 19.36 -11.20 -13.57
N CYS A 317 18.96 -10.31 -14.47
CA CYS A 317 17.54 -9.96 -14.66
C CYS A 317 16.69 -11.17 -15.07
N SER A 318 17.24 -12.05 -15.92
CA SER A 318 16.56 -13.28 -16.36
C SER A 318 16.35 -14.25 -15.20
N VAL A 319 17.34 -14.43 -14.32
CA VAL A 319 17.20 -15.31 -13.14
C VAL A 319 16.13 -14.77 -12.19
N VAL A 320 16.15 -13.48 -11.87
CA VAL A 320 15.15 -12.87 -10.97
C VAL A 320 13.74 -12.98 -11.55
N THR A 321 13.57 -12.69 -12.84
CA THR A 321 12.25 -12.81 -13.48
C THR A 321 11.78 -14.25 -13.64
N LEU A 322 12.68 -15.19 -13.89
CA LEU A 322 12.34 -16.61 -13.92
C LEU A 322 11.84 -17.09 -12.55
N MET A 323 12.47 -16.65 -11.45
CA MET A 323 11.98 -16.95 -10.09
C MET A 323 10.57 -16.39 -9.83
N ILE A 324 10.31 -15.16 -10.25
CA ILE A 324 8.96 -14.55 -10.14
C ILE A 324 7.95 -15.37 -10.94
N ILE A 325 8.25 -15.67 -12.21
CA ILE A 325 7.35 -16.45 -13.08
C ILE A 325 7.10 -17.84 -12.48
N LEU A 326 8.15 -18.50 -11.98
CA LEU A 326 8.06 -19.84 -11.41
C LEU A 326 7.05 -19.91 -10.26
N LEU A 327 6.98 -18.89 -9.40
CA LEU A 327 5.99 -18.84 -8.31
C LEU A 327 4.55 -18.81 -8.85
N PHE A 328 4.29 -17.97 -9.84
CA PHE A 328 2.95 -17.82 -10.42
C PHE A 328 2.55 -19.07 -11.20
N VAL A 329 3.49 -19.68 -11.93
CA VAL A 329 3.28 -20.95 -12.62
C VAL A 329 3.01 -22.07 -11.62
N ALA A 330 3.77 -22.15 -10.51
CA ALA A 330 3.57 -23.17 -9.49
C ALA A 330 2.17 -23.13 -8.89
N VAL A 331 1.66 -21.94 -8.53
CA VAL A 331 0.29 -21.79 -8.01
C VAL A 331 -0.74 -22.10 -9.09
N GLY A 332 -0.50 -21.69 -10.34
CA GLY A 332 -1.38 -21.99 -11.47
C GLY A 332 -1.52 -23.51 -11.71
N ILE A 333 -0.41 -24.25 -11.65
CA ILE A 333 -0.42 -25.71 -11.73
C ILE A 333 -1.11 -26.30 -10.51
N ALA A 334 -0.77 -25.85 -9.30
CA ALA A 334 -1.37 -26.35 -8.07
C ALA A 334 -2.90 -26.18 -8.04
N ALA A 335 -3.42 -25.06 -8.56
CA ALA A 335 -4.85 -24.81 -8.70
C ALA A 335 -5.53 -25.74 -9.72
N SER A 336 -4.77 -26.35 -10.63
CA SER A 336 -5.28 -27.08 -11.80
C SER A 336 -5.01 -28.59 -11.75
N VAL A 337 -4.50 -29.12 -10.64
CA VAL A 337 -4.24 -30.56 -10.47
C VAL A 337 -5.19 -31.20 -9.44
N LYS A 338 -5.54 -32.46 -9.65
CA LYS A 338 -6.48 -33.19 -8.76
C LYS A 338 -5.95 -33.29 -7.34
N VAL A 339 -4.78 -33.90 -7.15
CA VAL A 339 -4.17 -34.11 -5.84
C VAL A 339 -2.66 -33.99 -5.95
N TRP A 340 -2.08 -32.90 -5.45
CA TRP A 340 -0.64 -32.74 -5.44
C TRP A 340 0.03 -33.58 -4.33
N PRO A 341 1.14 -34.29 -4.57
CA PRO A 341 1.80 -34.59 -5.84
C PRO A 341 1.35 -35.93 -6.47
N TYR A 342 0.39 -36.62 -5.86
CA TYR A 342 0.05 -38.01 -6.15
C TYR A 342 -0.75 -38.21 -7.45
N ASN A 343 -1.59 -37.24 -7.81
CA ASN A 343 -2.41 -37.22 -9.02
C ASN A 343 -2.34 -35.83 -9.66
N MET A 344 -1.37 -35.67 -10.56
CA MET A 344 -1.14 -34.45 -11.36
C MET A 344 -2.10 -34.34 -12.55
N GLY A 345 -3.16 -35.16 -12.60
CA GLY A 345 -4.21 -35.06 -13.62
C GLY A 345 -4.87 -33.69 -13.58
N PHE A 346 -5.10 -33.12 -14.76
CA PHE A 346 -5.68 -31.79 -14.90
C PHE A 346 -7.15 -31.76 -14.41
N THR A 347 -7.51 -30.73 -13.66
CA THR A 347 -8.87 -30.50 -13.16
C THR A 347 -9.14 -29.01 -12.97
N PHE A 348 -10.41 -28.62 -13.01
CA PHE A 348 -10.89 -27.31 -12.60
C PHE A 348 -11.81 -27.38 -11.36
N GLU A 349 -11.90 -28.53 -10.70
CA GLU A 349 -12.77 -28.73 -9.54
C GLU A 349 -12.49 -27.75 -8.40
N HIS A 350 -11.21 -27.37 -8.19
CA HIS A 350 -10.81 -26.39 -7.17
C HIS A 350 -11.38 -24.98 -7.40
N PHE A 351 -11.85 -24.66 -8.61
CA PHE A 351 -12.51 -23.40 -8.95
C PHE A 351 -14.03 -23.40 -8.70
N ASN A 352 -14.62 -24.54 -8.35
CA ASN A 352 -16.03 -24.60 -7.96
C ASN A 352 -16.23 -24.07 -6.53
N PHE A 353 -15.17 -24.12 -5.70
CA PHE A 353 -15.20 -23.71 -4.28
C PHE A 353 -16.36 -24.32 -3.49
N SER A 354 -16.82 -25.51 -3.88
CA SER A 354 -18.00 -26.20 -3.33
C SER A 354 -17.70 -27.02 -2.07
N SER A 355 -16.49 -26.93 -1.52
CA SER A 355 -16.14 -27.57 -0.25
C SER A 355 -16.86 -26.86 0.91
N LEU A 356 -17.09 -27.55 2.04
CA LEU A 356 -17.80 -27.03 3.22
C LEU A 356 -17.26 -25.68 3.76
N THR A 357 -16.05 -25.26 3.36
CA THR A 357 -15.39 -24.02 3.81
C THR A 357 -15.22 -22.96 2.70
N GLY A 358 -15.52 -23.30 1.44
CA GLY A 358 -15.60 -22.33 0.37
C GLY A 358 -17.03 -21.81 0.28
N ASP A 359 -17.24 -20.52 0.50
CA ASP A 359 -18.55 -19.87 0.26
C ASP A 359 -18.86 -19.77 -1.25
N GLY A 360 -18.48 -20.78 -2.05
CA GLY A 360 -18.55 -20.78 -3.50
C GLY A 360 -17.78 -19.63 -4.16
N LEU A 361 -18.24 -19.27 -5.35
CA LEU A 361 -17.81 -18.06 -6.08
C LEU A 361 -18.32 -16.76 -5.46
N GLU A 362 -19.11 -16.82 -4.39
CA GLU A 362 -19.70 -15.64 -3.76
C GLU A 362 -18.64 -14.75 -3.15
N ALA A 363 -17.69 -15.32 -2.41
CA ALA A 363 -16.59 -14.56 -1.83
C ALA A 363 -15.75 -13.81 -2.88
N PHE A 364 -15.55 -14.43 -4.04
CA PHE A 364 -14.90 -13.80 -5.18
C PHE A 364 -15.73 -12.63 -5.74
N LYS A 365 -17.03 -12.84 -5.98
CA LYS A 365 -17.95 -11.78 -6.43
C LYS A 365 -17.99 -10.61 -5.46
N ASN A 366 -18.07 -10.90 -4.16
CA ASN A 366 -18.06 -9.91 -3.08
C ASN A 366 -16.80 -9.05 -3.11
N SER A 367 -15.63 -9.66 -3.31
CA SER A 367 -14.37 -8.92 -3.47
C SER A 367 -14.34 -8.04 -4.72
N VAL A 368 -14.89 -8.50 -5.85
CA VAL A 368 -14.98 -7.66 -7.06
C VAL A 368 -15.92 -6.47 -6.83
N ILE A 369 -17.06 -6.68 -6.16
CA ILE A 369 -18.01 -5.61 -5.83
C ILE A 369 -17.37 -4.60 -4.88
N VAL A 370 -16.77 -5.05 -3.78
CA VAL A 370 -16.12 -4.17 -2.79
C VAL A 370 -14.97 -3.40 -3.43
N SER A 371 -14.12 -4.04 -4.23
CA SER A 371 -12.99 -3.38 -4.88
C SER A 371 -13.45 -2.36 -5.93
N ALA A 372 -14.50 -2.65 -6.70
CA ALA A 372 -15.08 -1.71 -7.65
C ALA A 372 -15.70 -0.48 -6.96
N ILE A 373 -16.48 -0.68 -5.90
CA ILE A 373 -17.08 0.41 -5.13
C ILE A 373 -16.00 1.26 -4.46
N THR A 374 -15.02 0.62 -3.83
CA THR A 374 -13.85 1.28 -3.22
C THR A 374 -13.09 2.10 -4.26
N ALA A 375 -12.88 1.56 -5.46
CA ALA A 375 -12.16 2.25 -6.52
C ALA A 375 -12.85 3.52 -6.99
N VAL A 376 -14.18 3.48 -7.17
CA VAL A 376 -14.94 4.65 -7.61
C VAL A 376 -15.11 5.66 -6.49
N ILE A 377 -15.64 5.25 -5.34
CA ILE A 377 -15.92 6.16 -4.21
C ILE A 377 -14.62 6.71 -3.64
N GLY A 378 -13.61 5.86 -3.45
CA GLY A 378 -12.30 6.24 -2.96
C GLY A 378 -11.62 7.25 -3.89
N ALA A 379 -11.61 7.00 -5.21
CA ALA A 379 -10.99 7.95 -6.14
C ALA A 379 -11.70 9.31 -6.16
N VAL A 380 -13.05 9.32 -6.12
CA VAL A 380 -13.84 10.56 -6.08
C VAL A 380 -13.56 11.34 -4.80
N LEU A 381 -13.68 10.70 -3.63
CA LEU A 381 -13.45 11.35 -2.34
C LEU A 381 -12.03 11.89 -2.22
N THR A 382 -11.02 11.06 -2.53
CA THR A 382 -9.62 11.44 -2.42
C THR A 382 -9.26 12.56 -3.40
N PHE A 383 -9.79 12.55 -4.63
CA PHE A 383 -9.54 13.63 -5.58
C PHE A 383 -10.20 14.95 -5.14
N MET A 384 -11.43 14.89 -4.62
CA MET A 384 -12.13 16.06 -4.08
C MET A 384 -11.39 16.65 -2.86
N PHE A 385 -10.90 15.81 -1.96
CA PHE A 385 -10.14 16.24 -0.78
C PHE A 385 -8.75 16.78 -1.16
N ALA A 386 -8.07 16.15 -2.13
CA ALA A 386 -6.84 16.68 -2.70
C ALA A 386 -7.04 18.06 -3.35
N TYR A 387 -8.13 18.25 -4.10
CA TYR A 387 -8.49 19.55 -4.65
C TYR A 387 -8.75 20.58 -3.54
N ALA A 388 -9.48 20.20 -2.50
CA ALA A 388 -9.75 21.07 -1.36
C ALA A 388 -8.47 21.52 -0.65
N ILE A 389 -7.50 20.62 -0.52
CA ILE A 389 -6.22 20.92 0.14
C ILE A 389 -5.31 21.75 -0.77
N GLU A 390 -5.28 21.55 -2.08
CA GLU A 390 -4.30 22.19 -2.97
C GLU A 390 -4.79 23.50 -3.61
N LYS A 391 -6.09 23.62 -3.93
CA LYS A 391 -6.63 24.71 -4.75
C LYS A 391 -7.53 25.70 -4.00
N ILE A 392 -8.03 25.37 -2.81
CA ILE A 392 -8.88 26.29 -2.01
C ILE A 392 -8.01 27.09 -1.04
N ASP A 393 -8.05 28.43 -1.06
CA ASP A 393 -7.17 29.26 -0.20
C ASP A 393 -7.72 29.62 1.20
N GLN A 394 -8.93 29.15 1.52
CA GLN A 394 -9.56 29.40 2.82
C GLN A 394 -9.11 28.41 3.91
N LEU A 395 -9.37 28.75 5.18
CA LEU A 395 -9.21 27.82 6.33
C LEU A 395 -7.83 27.15 6.40
N GLN A 396 -6.76 27.94 6.28
CA GLN A 396 -5.36 27.46 6.21
C GLN A 396 -4.99 26.45 7.31
N PHE A 397 -5.46 26.65 8.54
CA PHE A 397 -5.24 25.70 9.64
C PHE A 397 -5.88 24.33 9.37
N PHE A 398 -7.16 24.31 8.98
CA PHE A 398 -7.91 23.08 8.68
C PHE A 398 -7.38 22.36 7.44
N ARG A 399 -6.87 23.09 6.44
CA ARG A 399 -6.14 22.49 5.29
C ARG A 399 -4.87 21.78 5.73
N LYS A 400 -4.06 22.39 6.60
CA LYS A 400 -2.85 21.76 7.15
C LYS A 400 -3.19 20.50 7.95
N ALA A 401 -4.24 20.55 8.77
CA ALA A 401 -4.76 19.38 9.48
C ALA A 401 -5.24 18.30 8.51
N GLY A 402 -6.00 18.66 7.48
CA GLY A 402 -6.46 17.74 6.43
C GLY A 402 -5.31 17.09 5.67
N TYR A 403 -4.26 17.84 5.34
CA TYR A 403 -3.05 17.31 4.71
C TYR A 403 -2.32 16.32 5.62
N PHE A 404 -2.25 16.60 6.93
CA PHE A 404 -1.69 15.68 7.91
C PHE A 404 -2.49 14.37 7.95
N PHE A 405 -3.82 14.43 8.16
CA PHE A 405 -4.68 13.25 8.17
C PHE A 405 -4.72 12.50 6.84
N SER A 406 -4.50 13.18 5.72
CA SER A 406 -4.38 12.58 4.40
C SER A 406 -3.12 11.74 4.21
N ILE A 407 -2.12 11.91 5.08
CA ILE A 407 -0.85 11.19 5.00
C ILE A 407 -0.77 10.07 6.04
N VAL A 408 -1.33 10.30 7.24
CA VAL A 408 -1.31 9.37 8.39
C VAL A 408 -1.69 7.92 8.05
N PRO A 409 -2.70 7.61 7.20
CA PRO A 409 -3.04 6.23 6.87
C PRO A 409 -1.89 5.39 6.31
N LEU A 410 -0.87 6.01 5.71
CA LEU A 410 0.31 5.32 5.20
C LEU A 410 1.18 4.72 6.32
N ALA A 411 1.08 5.26 7.53
CA ALA A 411 1.81 4.79 8.71
C ALA A 411 1.07 3.68 9.48
N ILE A 412 -0.21 3.46 9.16
CA ILE A 412 -1.08 2.62 9.97
C ILE A 412 -1.19 1.25 9.29
N PRO A 413 -0.75 0.19 9.96
CA PRO A 413 -0.86 -1.17 9.47
C PRO A 413 -2.32 -1.58 9.22
N GLY A 414 -2.55 -2.36 8.16
CA GLY A 414 -3.88 -2.86 7.84
C GLY A 414 -4.56 -3.59 9.00
N LEU A 415 -3.84 -4.47 9.70
CA LEU A 415 -4.39 -5.19 10.88
C LEU A 415 -4.88 -4.24 11.97
N VAL A 416 -4.14 -3.15 12.21
CA VAL A 416 -4.49 -2.16 13.22
C VAL A 416 -5.72 -1.36 12.80
N LEU A 417 -5.81 -0.97 11.53
CA LEU A 417 -7.03 -0.36 10.97
C LEU A 417 -8.23 -1.30 11.12
N GLY A 418 -8.07 -2.58 10.76
CA GLY A 418 -9.12 -3.59 10.85
C GLY A 418 -9.63 -3.75 12.28
N LEU A 419 -8.72 -3.89 13.25
CA LEU A 419 -9.09 -3.96 14.67
C LEU A 419 -9.79 -2.70 15.17
N GLY A 420 -9.27 -1.51 14.83
CA GLY A 420 -9.91 -0.26 15.23
C GLY A 420 -11.33 -0.15 14.67
N TYR A 421 -11.54 -0.59 13.44
CA TYR A 421 -12.88 -0.64 12.85
C TYR A 421 -13.78 -1.65 13.57
N VAL A 422 -13.28 -2.83 13.96
CA VAL A 422 -14.08 -3.77 14.76
C VAL A 422 -14.48 -3.13 16.07
N PHE A 423 -13.53 -2.59 16.83
CA PHE A 423 -13.82 -2.01 18.14
C PHE A 423 -14.74 -0.80 18.07
N PHE A 424 -14.68 -0.02 16.99
CA PHE A 424 -15.56 1.11 16.80
C PHE A 424 -16.94 0.74 16.27
N PHE A 425 -17.04 0.02 15.15
CA PHE A 425 -18.33 -0.25 14.52
C PHE A 425 -19.12 -1.35 15.24
N SER A 426 -18.47 -2.34 15.86
CA SER A 426 -19.19 -3.42 16.57
C SER A 426 -19.84 -2.97 17.87
N GLN A 427 -19.33 -1.92 18.51
CA GLN A 427 -19.86 -1.45 19.79
C GLN A 427 -21.01 -0.44 19.61
N PRO A 428 -22.12 -0.59 20.34
CA PRO A 428 -23.26 0.34 20.29
C PRO A 428 -22.96 1.67 20.98
N THR A 429 -21.92 1.73 21.82
CA THR A 429 -21.46 2.94 22.48
C THR A 429 -19.97 3.16 22.19
N ILE A 430 -19.60 4.43 22.01
CA ILE A 430 -18.23 4.90 21.89
C ILE A 430 -17.74 5.18 23.30
N GLN A 431 -16.78 4.40 23.78
CA GLN A 431 -16.19 4.57 25.11
C GLN A 431 -14.87 5.34 25.01
N ILE A 432 -14.79 6.49 25.68
CA ILE A 432 -13.56 7.30 25.74
C ILE A 432 -13.33 7.67 27.20
N PHE A 433 -12.46 6.91 27.89
CA PHE A 433 -12.02 7.20 29.27
C PHE A 433 -13.16 7.60 30.22
N GLY A 434 -14.21 6.78 30.29
CA GLY A 434 -15.38 7.00 31.15
C GLY A 434 -16.53 7.79 30.50
N LEU A 435 -16.31 8.43 29.36
CA LEU A 435 -17.38 9.01 28.55
C LEU A 435 -17.97 7.91 27.64
N SER A 436 -19.28 7.65 27.78
CA SER A 436 -20.01 6.74 26.89
C SER A 436 -21.02 7.52 26.05
N VAL A 437 -20.83 7.51 24.73
CA VAL A 437 -21.73 8.17 23.78
C VAL A 437 -22.33 7.13 22.85
N THR A 438 -23.63 7.19 22.57
CA THR A 438 -24.26 6.28 21.60
C THR A 438 -23.55 6.37 20.24
N ASN A 439 -23.21 5.23 19.66
CA ASN A 439 -22.55 5.15 18.37
C ASN A 439 -23.58 5.19 17.23
N PRO A 440 -23.74 6.31 16.50
CA PRO A 440 -24.70 6.40 15.41
C PRO A 440 -24.28 5.55 14.19
N PHE A 441 -23.03 5.10 14.14
CA PHE A 441 -22.47 4.33 13.02
C PHE A 441 -22.49 2.82 13.25
N HIS A 442 -22.97 2.35 14.41
CA HIS A 442 -23.04 0.92 14.73
C HIS A 442 -23.82 0.12 13.68
N SER A 443 -24.88 0.70 13.10
CA SER A 443 -25.69 0.07 12.05
C SER A 443 -24.93 -0.25 10.77
N LEU A 444 -23.74 0.32 10.57
CA LEU A 444 -22.89 -0.01 9.42
C LEU A 444 -22.13 -1.34 9.65
N TYR A 445 -21.99 -1.80 10.89
CA TYR A 445 -21.31 -3.05 11.18
C TYR A 445 -22.01 -4.25 10.53
N GLY A 446 -21.22 -5.18 9.99
CA GLY A 446 -21.74 -6.32 9.22
C GLY A 446 -22.18 -5.97 7.79
N THR A 447 -22.10 -4.72 7.35
CA THR A 447 -22.42 -4.32 5.97
C THR A 447 -21.18 -4.16 5.09
N ILE A 448 -21.39 -4.21 3.77
CA ILE A 448 -20.36 -3.93 2.75
C ILE A 448 -19.72 -2.54 2.96
N ALA A 449 -20.44 -1.58 3.54
CA ALA A 449 -19.96 -0.22 3.74
C ALA A 449 -18.70 -0.18 4.59
N VAL A 450 -18.61 -0.95 5.68
CA VAL A 450 -17.43 -0.96 6.57
C VAL A 450 -16.19 -1.50 5.83
N LEU A 451 -16.36 -2.52 4.99
CA LEU A 451 -15.29 -3.07 4.15
C LEU A 451 -14.82 -2.07 3.09
N VAL A 452 -15.73 -1.29 2.52
CA VAL A 452 -15.37 -0.21 1.58
C VAL A 452 -14.63 0.91 2.31
N LEU A 453 -15.15 1.37 3.45
CA LEU A 453 -14.56 2.46 4.23
C LEU A 453 -13.14 2.13 4.72
N VAL A 454 -12.91 0.91 5.21
CA VAL A 454 -11.58 0.51 5.69
C VAL A 454 -10.57 0.48 4.54
N ASN A 455 -10.97 -0.02 3.36
CA ASN A 455 -10.10 -0.04 2.19
C ASN A 455 -9.82 1.36 1.63
N ILE A 456 -10.81 2.26 1.63
CA ILE A 456 -10.60 3.66 1.23
C ILE A 456 -9.52 4.30 2.09
N ILE A 457 -9.60 4.16 3.42
CA ILE A 457 -8.62 4.74 4.34
C ILE A 457 -7.25 4.06 4.21
N HIS A 458 -7.20 2.73 4.18
CA HIS A 458 -5.95 1.98 4.07
C HIS A 458 -5.13 2.40 2.84
N PHE A 459 -5.79 2.64 1.70
CA PHE A 459 -5.13 3.03 0.44
C PHE A 459 -5.20 4.53 0.12
N TYR A 460 -5.64 5.35 1.08
CA TYR A 460 -5.89 6.77 0.88
C TYR A 460 -4.63 7.57 0.54
N SER A 461 -3.56 7.40 1.32
CA SER A 461 -2.41 8.31 1.24
C SER A 461 -1.69 8.26 -0.10
N VAL A 462 -1.58 7.08 -0.71
CA VAL A 462 -0.91 6.91 -2.02
C VAL A 462 -1.72 7.58 -3.13
N THR A 463 -3.04 7.39 -3.13
CA THR A 463 -3.92 8.02 -4.12
C THR A 463 -4.02 9.54 -3.91
N PHE A 464 -3.94 10.00 -2.66
CA PHE A 464 -3.84 11.42 -2.32
C PHE A 464 -2.54 12.05 -2.83
N VAL A 465 -1.40 11.40 -2.67
CA VAL A 465 -0.12 11.89 -3.23
C VAL A 465 -0.20 11.94 -4.77
N THR A 466 -0.80 10.94 -5.41
CA THR A 466 -1.04 10.92 -6.86
C THR A 466 -1.91 12.10 -7.31
N ALA A 467 -3.04 12.34 -6.64
CA ALA A 467 -3.95 13.45 -6.92
C ALA A 467 -3.26 14.82 -6.73
N THR A 468 -2.62 15.04 -5.59
CA THR A 468 -1.94 16.31 -5.28
C THR A 468 -0.78 16.58 -6.23
N THR A 469 -0.05 15.55 -6.65
CA THR A 469 1.02 15.68 -7.67
C THR A 469 0.46 16.13 -9.01
N ALA A 470 -0.68 15.56 -9.44
CA ALA A 470 -1.33 15.96 -10.67
C ALA A 470 -1.88 17.40 -10.59
N LEU A 471 -2.51 17.76 -9.47
CA LEU A 471 -3.05 19.10 -9.25
C LEU A 471 -1.97 20.19 -9.18
N LYS A 472 -0.81 19.90 -8.59
CA LYS A 472 0.34 20.84 -8.54
C LYS A 472 0.98 21.11 -9.89
N LYS A 473 0.83 20.19 -10.85
CA LYS A 473 1.32 20.39 -12.22
C LYS A 473 0.42 21.33 -13.03
N LEU A 474 -0.83 21.56 -12.60
CA LEU A 474 -1.72 22.51 -13.23
C LEU A 474 -1.43 23.93 -12.76
N ASP A 475 -1.23 24.83 -13.70
CA ASP A 475 -1.08 26.26 -13.41
C ASP A 475 -2.28 26.79 -12.60
N ARG A 476 -2.02 27.74 -11.69
CA ARG A 476 -3.05 28.43 -10.91
C ARG A 476 -3.81 29.47 -11.73
N GLU A 477 -3.30 29.83 -12.92
CA GLU A 477 -3.97 30.79 -13.81
C GLU A 477 -5.37 30.35 -14.23
N PHE A 478 -5.63 29.05 -14.40
CA PHE A 478 -6.97 28.56 -14.77
C PHE A 478 -8.05 28.97 -13.76
N GLU A 479 -7.74 28.88 -12.47
CA GLU A 479 -8.68 29.28 -11.42
C GLU A 479 -8.82 30.81 -11.34
N LEU A 480 -7.73 31.56 -11.52
CA LEU A 480 -7.76 33.03 -11.50
C LEU A 480 -8.56 33.62 -12.67
N VAL A 481 -8.38 33.09 -13.89
CA VAL A 481 -9.14 33.49 -15.08
C VAL A 481 -10.61 33.12 -14.94
N SER A 482 -10.91 31.92 -14.42
CA SER A 482 -12.30 31.52 -14.14
C SER A 482 -12.97 32.46 -13.13
N GLN A 483 -12.26 32.84 -12.07
CA GLN A 483 -12.77 33.75 -11.05
C GLN A 483 -12.99 35.16 -11.59
N SER A 484 -12.12 35.68 -12.48
CA SER A 484 -12.31 37.00 -13.09
C SER A 484 -13.52 37.05 -14.03
N MET A 485 -13.86 35.92 -14.67
CA MET A 485 -15.08 35.75 -15.48
C MET A 485 -16.35 35.49 -14.65
N GLY A 486 -16.26 35.47 -13.32
CA GLY A 486 -17.39 35.15 -12.44
C GLY A 486 -17.88 33.70 -12.56
N ILE A 487 -17.05 32.80 -13.09
CA ILE A 487 -17.38 31.38 -13.20
C ILE A 487 -17.08 30.69 -11.86
N PRO A 488 -18.06 29.99 -11.26
CA PRO A 488 -17.90 29.37 -9.95
C PRO A 488 -16.90 28.21 -9.97
N PHE A 489 -16.18 28.04 -8.86
CA PHE A 489 -15.08 27.06 -8.76
C PHE A 489 -15.50 25.61 -9.10
N TYR A 490 -16.73 25.19 -8.82
CA TYR A 490 -17.19 23.82 -9.12
C TYR A 490 -17.36 23.59 -10.63
N LYS A 491 -17.69 24.62 -11.41
CA LYS A 491 -17.71 24.51 -12.88
C LYS A 491 -16.29 24.36 -13.42
N THR A 492 -15.34 25.14 -12.89
CA THR A 492 -13.90 25.02 -13.22
C THR A 492 -13.39 23.63 -12.87
N PHE A 493 -13.75 23.13 -11.68
CA PHE A 493 -13.40 21.79 -11.23
C PHE A 493 -13.85 20.71 -12.22
N PHE A 494 -15.14 20.65 -12.56
CA PHE A 494 -15.66 19.59 -13.43
C PHE A 494 -15.29 19.77 -14.91
N ARG A 495 -15.15 21.00 -15.41
CA ARG A 495 -14.89 21.25 -16.84
C ARG A 495 -13.42 21.37 -17.20
N VAL A 496 -12.56 21.73 -16.25
CA VAL A 496 -11.13 21.99 -16.51
C VAL A 496 -10.28 21.04 -15.70
N THR A 497 -10.38 21.08 -14.36
CA THR A 497 -9.47 20.35 -13.48
C THR A 497 -9.62 18.83 -13.61
N VAL A 498 -10.84 18.30 -13.55
CA VAL A 498 -11.11 16.85 -13.64
C VAL A 498 -10.66 16.28 -14.99
N PRO A 499 -11.01 16.84 -16.17
CA PRO A 499 -10.54 16.32 -17.45
C PRO A 499 -9.01 16.35 -17.59
N MET A 500 -8.35 17.39 -17.10
CA MET A 500 -6.90 17.52 -17.15
C MET A 500 -6.19 16.53 -16.21
N CYS A 501 -6.80 16.21 -15.07
CA CYS A 501 -6.30 15.20 -14.13
C CYS A 501 -6.83 13.79 -14.37
N LEU A 502 -7.61 13.55 -15.43
CA LEU A 502 -8.26 12.26 -15.70
C LEU A 502 -7.28 11.07 -15.72
N PRO A 503 -6.06 11.16 -16.30
CA PRO A 503 -5.10 10.06 -16.23
C PRO A 503 -4.71 9.70 -14.78
N ALA A 504 -4.55 10.70 -13.91
CA ALA A 504 -4.23 10.49 -12.50
C ALA A 504 -5.42 9.91 -11.73
N ILE A 505 -6.65 10.37 -12.01
CA ILE A 505 -7.87 9.82 -11.42
C ILE A 505 -8.02 8.34 -11.80
N LEU A 506 -7.79 7.98 -13.06
CA LEU A 506 -7.86 6.60 -13.51
C LEU A 506 -6.76 5.74 -12.85
N GLU A 507 -5.54 6.25 -12.67
CA GLU A 507 -4.50 5.55 -11.87
C GLU A 507 -4.96 5.32 -10.43
N MET A 508 -5.65 6.29 -9.81
CA MET A 508 -6.20 6.13 -8.45
C MET A 508 -7.26 5.03 -8.40
N VAL A 509 -8.17 4.98 -9.38
CA VAL A 509 -9.18 3.91 -9.51
C VAL A 509 -8.49 2.54 -9.62
N MET A 510 -7.49 2.43 -10.50
CA MET A 510 -6.72 1.20 -10.69
C MET A 510 -6.00 0.77 -9.40
N TYR A 511 -5.37 1.71 -8.71
CA TYR A 511 -4.68 1.45 -7.45
C TYR A 511 -5.63 0.96 -6.35
N TYR A 512 -6.76 1.63 -6.15
CA TYR A 512 -7.76 1.20 -5.17
C TYR A 512 -8.32 -0.19 -5.50
N PHE A 513 -8.64 -0.46 -6.78
CA PHE A 513 -9.20 -1.74 -7.19
C PHE A 513 -8.24 -2.90 -6.86
N VAL A 514 -6.99 -2.83 -7.35
CA VAL A 514 -6.02 -3.92 -7.15
C VAL A 514 -5.73 -4.14 -5.68
N ASN A 515 -5.44 -3.07 -4.93
CA ASN A 515 -5.07 -3.23 -3.53
C ASN A 515 -6.28 -3.72 -2.70
N SER A 516 -7.49 -3.24 -2.96
CA SER A 516 -8.69 -3.73 -2.27
C SER A 516 -9.00 -5.19 -2.58
N MET A 517 -8.72 -5.68 -3.80
CA MET A 517 -8.93 -7.08 -4.19
C MET A 517 -7.98 -8.04 -3.45
N VAL A 518 -6.77 -7.56 -3.15
CA VAL A 518 -5.64 -8.33 -2.63
C VAL A 518 -5.56 -8.30 -1.10
N THR A 519 -6.20 -7.32 -0.47
CA THR A 519 -6.03 -7.04 0.95
C THR A 519 -6.72 -8.02 1.86
N VAL A 520 -5.96 -8.53 2.83
CA VAL A 520 -6.44 -9.43 3.90
C VAL A 520 -6.39 -8.70 5.24
N SER A 521 -5.26 -8.08 5.56
CA SER A 521 -4.93 -7.56 6.88
C SER A 521 -5.98 -6.59 7.45
N ALA A 522 -6.54 -5.70 6.64
CA ALA A 522 -7.54 -4.75 7.12
C ALA A 522 -8.96 -5.31 7.23
N VAL A 523 -9.26 -6.41 6.52
CA VAL A 523 -10.63 -6.93 6.37
C VAL A 523 -10.85 -8.24 7.13
N VAL A 524 -9.79 -8.93 7.53
CA VAL A 524 -9.84 -10.24 8.21
C VAL A 524 -10.61 -10.21 9.54
N PHE A 525 -10.77 -9.04 10.16
CA PHE A 525 -11.56 -8.91 11.39
C PHE A 525 -12.98 -8.38 11.17
N LEU A 526 -13.31 -7.88 9.96
CA LEU A 526 -14.51 -7.08 9.69
C LEU A 526 -15.60 -7.81 8.89
N TYR A 527 -15.33 -9.02 8.41
CA TYR A 527 -16.28 -9.73 7.56
C TYR A 527 -17.42 -10.33 8.39
N ALA A 528 -18.64 -10.25 7.86
CA ALA A 528 -19.80 -10.96 8.40
C ALA A 528 -19.77 -12.44 7.96
N ALA A 529 -20.45 -13.32 8.69
CA ALA A 529 -20.50 -14.75 8.37
C ALA A 529 -21.01 -15.01 6.93
N ASP A 530 -21.92 -14.15 6.48
CA ASP A 530 -22.67 -14.19 5.24
C ASP A 530 -22.07 -13.33 4.11
N PHE A 531 -21.03 -12.54 4.39
CA PHE A 531 -20.35 -11.72 3.37
C PHE A 531 -18.83 -11.78 3.52
N LYS A 532 -18.22 -12.84 2.97
CA LYS A 532 -16.77 -13.02 2.98
C LYS A 532 -16.12 -12.46 1.72
N LEU A 533 -14.85 -12.06 1.84
CA LEU A 533 -14.01 -11.63 0.73
C LEU A 533 -13.11 -12.77 0.27
N ALA A 534 -12.73 -12.79 -1.00
CA ALA A 534 -11.82 -13.75 -1.61
C ALA A 534 -10.51 -13.89 -0.83
N ALA A 535 -9.89 -12.76 -0.50
CA ALA A 535 -8.63 -12.72 0.23
C ALA A 535 -8.73 -13.33 1.64
N VAL A 536 -9.86 -13.16 2.31
CA VAL A 536 -10.16 -13.81 3.61
C VAL A 536 -10.46 -15.29 3.43
N SER A 537 -11.17 -15.65 2.37
CA SER A 537 -11.51 -17.05 2.07
C SER A 537 -10.27 -17.89 1.81
N ILE A 538 -9.21 -17.31 1.24
CA ILE A 538 -7.89 -17.96 1.12
C ILE A 538 -7.37 -18.37 2.51
N VAL A 539 -7.47 -17.49 3.53
CA VAL A 539 -7.06 -17.81 4.91
C VAL A 539 -7.88 -18.97 5.44
N ASN A 540 -9.21 -18.90 5.29
CA ASN A 540 -10.12 -19.91 5.85
C ASN A 540 -9.96 -21.28 5.17
N MET A 541 -9.72 -21.30 3.86
CA MET A 541 -9.45 -22.52 3.10
C MET A 541 -8.12 -23.14 3.53
N ASP A 542 -7.07 -22.32 3.70
CA ASP A 542 -5.77 -22.78 4.19
C ASP A 542 -5.85 -23.31 5.63
N ASP A 543 -6.57 -22.61 6.53
CA ASP A 543 -6.85 -23.04 7.91
C ASP A 543 -7.62 -24.38 7.95
N ALA A 544 -8.45 -24.65 6.95
CA ALA A 544 -9.17 -25.91 6.79
C ALA A 544 -8.33 -27.01 6.11
N GLY A 545 -7.07 -26.75 5.74
CA GLY A 545 -6.20 -27.67 4.99
C GLY A 545 -6.48 -27.75 3.49
N ASN A 546 -7.40 -26.94 2.96
CA ASN A 546 -7.79 -26.88 1.56
C ASN A 546 -6.88 -25.93 0.75
N VAL A 547 -5.59 -26.27 0.66
CA VAL A 547 -4.57 -25.42 0.02
C VAL A 547 -4.79 -25.27 -1.49
N ALA A 548 -5.29 -26.30 -2.19
CA ALA A 548 -5.52 -26.23 -3.64
C ALA A 548 -6.67 -25.27 -4.03
N PRO A 549 -7.84 -25.29 -3.36
CA PRO A 549 -8.83 -24.21 -3.50
C PRO A 549 -8.30 -22.82 -3.14
N ALA A 550 -7.47 -22.69 -2.10
CA ALA A 550 -6.84 -21.42 -1.75
C ALA A 550 -5.89 -20.90 -2.87
N ALA A 551 -5.15 -21.81 -3.52
CA ALA A 551 -4.36 -21.51 -4.71
C ALA A 551 -5.24 -21.06 -5.88
N ALA A 552 -6.35 -21.76 -6.14
CA ALA A 552 -7.30 -21.40 -7.20
C ALA A 552 -7.91 -20.01 -7.00
N MET A 553 -8.32 -19.67 -5.77
CA MET A 553 -8.82 -18.33 -5.43
C MET A 553 -7.73 -17.25 -5.62
N SER A 554 -6.48 -17.55 -5.26
CA SER A 554 -5.34 -16.65 -5.49
C SER A 554 -5.11 -16.38 -6.98
N VAL A 555 -5.21 -17.42 -7.82
CA VAL A 555 -5.12 -17.30 -9.29
C VAL A 555 -6.24 -16.41 -9.82
N LEU A 556 -7.49 -16.58 -9.35
CA LEU A 556 -8.61 -15.73 -9.78
C LEU A 556 -8.37 -14.26 -9.44
N ILE A 557 -7.86 -13.94 -8.25
CA ILE A 557 -7.51 -12.57 -7.86
C ILE A 557 -6.46 -11.98 -8.82
N VAL A 558 -5.37 -12.72 -9.07
CA VAL A 558 -4.30 -12.29 -9.96
C VAL A 558 -4.80 -12.06 -11.38
N VAL A 559 -5.52 -13.03 -11.95
CA VAL A 559 -6.04 -12.94 -13.31
C VAL A 559 -6.97 -11.73 -13.44
N THR A 560 -7.86 -11.52 -12.48
CA THR A 560 -8.78 -10.38 -12.45
C THR A 560 -8.02 -9.05 -12.43
N ASN A 561 -7.02 -8.94 -11.55
CA ASN A 561 -6.19 -7.75 -11.44
C ASN A 561 -5.41 -7.46 -12.73
N ILE A 562 -4.84 -8.48 -13.37
CA ILE A 562 -4.14 -8.36 -14.65
C ILE A 562 -5.12 -7.92 -15.75
N VAL A 563 -6.30 -8.53 -15.83
CA VAL A 563 -7.33 -8.16 -16.82
C VAL A 563 -7.74 -6.71 -16.66
N VAL A 564 -8.05 -6.27 -15.43
CA VAL A 564 -8.41 -4.87 -15.16
C VAL A 564 -7.25 -3.92 -15.48
N ARG A 565 -6.01 -4.30 -15.18
CA ARG A 565 -4.81 -3.53 -15.55
C ARG A 565 -4.66 -3.37 -17.06
N VAL A 566 -4.85 -4.44 -17.82
CA VAL A 566 -4.77 -4.40 -19.29
C VAL A 566 -5.87 -3.52 -19.88
N VAL A 567 -7.11 -3.66 -19.38
CA VAL A 567 -8.24 -2.80 -19.77
C VAL A 567 -7.95 -1.34 -19.47
N TYR A 568 -7.39 -1.05 -18.29
CA TYR A 568 -6.95 0.29 -17.89
C TYR A 568 -5.89 0.86 -18.84
N GLU A 569 -4.84 0.09 -19.17
CA GLU A 569 -3.77 0.55 -20.06
C GLU A 569 -4.28 0.81 -21.49
N TRP A 570 -5.23 0.01 -21.96
CA TRP A 570 -5.89 0.23 -23.25
C TRP A 570 -6.77 1.49 -23.23
N GLY A 571 -7.59 1.66 -22.19
CA GLY A 571 -8.46 2.81 -22.02
C GLY A 571 -7.68 4.13 -21.92
N THR A 572 -6.61 4.16 -21.13
CA THR A 572 -5.75 5.33 -20.98
C THR A 572 -4.98 5.66 -22.26
N LYS A 573 -4.49 4.66 -22.99
CA LYS A 573 -3.86 4.87 -24.31
C LYS A 573 -4.85 5.47 -25.31
N ALA A 574 -6.07 4.97 -25.37
CA ALA A 574 -7.13 5.51 -26.22
C ALA A 574 -7.49 6.96 -25.84
N LEU A 575 -7.63 7.25 -24.55
CA LEU A 575 -7.90 8.58 -24.03
C LEU A 575 -6.77 9.55 -24.37
N ARG A 576 -5.52 9.19 -24.10
CA ARG A 576 -4.33 10.01 -24.39
C ARG A 576 -4.22 10.28 -25.89
N ASN A 577 -4.51 9.30 -26.74
CA ASN A 577 -4.50 9.49 -28.18
C ASN A 577 -5.57 10.50 -28.66
N ARG A 578 -6.71 10.59 -27.97
CA ARG A 578 -7.76 11.60 -28.25
C ARG A 578 -7.41 12.97 -27.69
N THR A 579 -6.94 13.05 -26.44
CA THR A 579 -6.69 14.31 -25.74
C THR A 579 -5.38 14.98 -26.13
N SER A 580 -4.40 14.25 -26.69
CA SER A 580 -3.13 14.83 -27.17
C SER A 580 -3.13 15.16 -28.67
N GLN A 581 -4.25 15.01 -29.39
CA GLN A 581 -4.29 15.34 -30.81
C GLN A 581 -3.99 16.83 -31.09
N TRP A 582 -4.35 17.72 -30.16
CA TRP A 582 -4.04 19.15 -30.28
C TRP A 582 -2.55 19.45 -30.15
N GLN A 583 -1.73 18.58 -29.54
CA GLN A 583 -0.28 18.75 -29.44
C GLN A 583 0.46 18.34 -30.73
N LYS A 584 -0.23 17.67 -31.64
CA LYS A 584 0.30 17.24 -32.94
C LYS A 584 -0.17 18.14 -34.10
N ARG A 585 -1.02 19.12 -33.81
CA ARG A 585 -1.38 20.22 -34.71
C ARG A 585 -0.57 21.45 -34.30
#